data_AF-A0A4R2KG58-F1
#
_entry.id   AF-A0A4R2KG58-F1
#
_cell.length_a   1.000
_cell.length_b   1.000
_cell.length_c   1.000
_cell.angle_alpha   90.00
_cell.angle_beta   90.00
_cell.angle_gamma   90.00
#
_symmetry.space_group_name_H-M   'P 1'
#
loop_
_entity.id
_entity.type
_entity.pdbx_description
1 polymer ?
#
loop_
_entity_poly.entity_id
_entity_poly.type
_entity_poly.pdbx_seq_one_letter_code
_entity_poly.pdbx_strand_id
1 'polypeptide(L)'
;MKALETDPDLLRAEAARLSHWDGWARFVETYFDWTKAPERTVDQIEQDLQRPPVAGHGHIWEPFAGNYDVPPALEILFGQLSEEIFARLEPEAHRENLAHPERFGRKCAACRVFTRTEARNCAFCGAPLLRMPLSDD
;
A
#
# COMPACT_ATOMS: atom_id res chain seq x y z
N MET A 1 -6.99 15.03 5.62
CA MET A 1 -5.63 14.47 5.69
C MET A 1 -4.68 15.38 4.90
N LYS A 2 -3.56 15.81 5.48
CA LYS A 2 -2.71 16.87 4.89
C LYS A 2 -2.10 16.48 3.54
N ALA A 3 -1.83 15.19 3.30
CA ALA A 3 -1.31 14.74 2.03
C ALA A 3 -2.26 14.98 0.83
N LEU A 4 -3.58 15.11 1.05
CA LEU A 4 -4.53 15.47 -0.02
C LEU A 4 -4.38 16.92 -0.50
N GLU A 5 -3.77 17.76 0.33
CA GLU A 5 -3.57 19.20 0.09
C GLU A 5 -2.11 19.51 -0.28
N THR A 6 -1.24 18.49 -0.30
CA THR A 6 0.19 18.64 -0.51
C THR A 6 0.59 18.00 -1.84
N ASP A 7 1.43 18.68 -2.59
CA ASP A 7 2.01 18.14 -3.82
C ASP A 7 2.75 16.81 -3.54
N PRO A 8 2.44 15.71 -4.25
CA PRO A 8 3.14 14.44 -4.13
C PRO A 8 4.67 14.55 -4.24
N ASP A 9 5.19 15.46 -5.08
CA ASP A 9 6.63 15.62 -5.26
C ASP A 9 7.28 16.27 -4.03
N LEU A 10 6.57 17.17 -3.35
CA LEU A 10 7.02 17.72 -2.07
C LEU A 10 7.04 16.64 -0.98
N LEU A 11 6.02 15.79 -0.92
CA LEU A 11 5.99 14.66 0.01
C LEU A 11 7.16 13.71 -0.22
N ARG A 12 7.49 13.40 -1.49
CA ARG A 12 8.68 12.61 -1.83
C ARG A 12 9.97 13.29 -1.41
N ALA A 13 10.12 14.58 -1.66
CA ALA A 13 11.31 15.34 -1.29
C ALA A 13 11.51 15.41 0.23
N GLU A 14 10.44 15.56 1.00
CA GLU A 14 10.48 15.52 2.46
C GLU A 14 10.83 14.11 2.97
N ALA A 15 10.16 13.08 2.44
CA ALA A 15 10.43 11.69 2.79
C ALA A 15 11.89 11.31 2.49
N ALA A 16 12.48 11.78 1.39
CA ALA A 16 13.86 11.51 1.01
C ALA A 16 14.90 11.99 2.03
N ARG A 17 14.56 12.99 2.86
CA ARG A 17 15.47 13.55 3.88
C ARG A 17 15.43 12.78 5.21
N LEU A 18 14.49 11.85 5.37
CA LEU A 18 14.34 11.08 6.61
C LEU A 18 15.46 10.05 6.76
N SER A 19 16.08 10.01 7.94
CA SER A 19 17.23 9.13 8.23
C SER A 19 17.01 8.21 9.43
N HIS A 20 15.81 8.18 10.01
CA HIS A 20 15.49 7.34 11.17
C HIS A 20 13.98 7.10 11.28
N TRP A 21 13.60 6.04 12.00
CA TRP A 21 12.20 5.59 12.13
C TRP A 21 11.28 6.62 12.80
N ASP A 22 11.75 7.33 13.83
CA ASP A 22 10.93 8.39 14.46
C ASP A 22 10.63 9.56 13.49
N GLY A 23 11.50 9.78 12.50
CA GLY A 23 11.27 10.74 11.44
C GLY A 23 10.14 10.28 10.53
N TRP A 24 10.17 9.01 10.14
CA TRP A 24 9.08 8.39 9.37
C TRP A 24 7.76 8.39 10.13
N ALA A 25 7.73 7.99 11.40
CA ALA A 25 6.51 7.96 12.21
C ALA A 25 5.83 9.35 12.25
N ARG A 26 6.58 10.41 12.57
CA ARG A 26 6.07 11.78 12.57
C ARG A 26 5.61 12.26 11.19
N PHE A 27 6.32 11.87 10.13
CA PHE A 27 5.92 12.17 8.76
C PHE A 27 4.57 11.53 8.41
N VAL A 28 4.37 10.27 8.77
CA VAL A 28 3.10 9.56 8.58
C VAL A 28 1.98 10.22 9.37
N GLU A 29 2.17 10.52 10.65
CA GLU A 29 1.18 11.22 11.48
C GLU A 29 0.81 12.60 10.93
N THR A 30 1.78 13.30 10.34
CA THR A 30 1.56 14.64 9.77
C THR A 30 0.77 14.58 8.47
N TYR A 31 1.16 13.69 7.56
CA TYR A 31 0.69 13.70 6.17
C TYR A 31 -0.35 12.63 5.87
N PHE A 32 -0.19 11.44 6.43
CA PHE A 32 -0.93 10.22 6.12
C PHE A 32 -1.78 9.74 7.31
N ASP A 33 -2.28 10.64 8.15
CA ASP A 33 -3.19 10.25 9.23
C ASP A 33 -4.55 9.78 8.67
N TRP A 34 -4.66 8.46 8.52
CA TRP A 34 -5.83 7.75 7.99
C TRP A 34 -7.09 8.00 8.82
N THR A 35 -6.95 8.29 10.13
CA THR A 35 -8.10 8.54 11.01
C THR A 35 -8.84 9.83 10.67
N LYS A 36 -8.22 10.71 9.87
CA LYS A 36 -8.84 11.93 9.33
C LYS A 36 -9.59 11.70 8.02
N ALA A 37 -9.55 10.49 7.45
CA ALA A 37 -10.38 10.13 6.31
C ALA A 37 -11.76 9.66 6.79
N PRO A 38 -12.82 9.81 5.99
CA PRO A 38 -14.12 9.27 6.33
C PRO A 38 -14.03 7.76 6.58
N GLU A 39 -14.63 7.30 7.68
CA GLU A 39 -14.83 5.87 7.89
C GLU A 39 -15.82 5.32 6.87
N ARG A 40 -15.57 4.09 6.45
CA ARG A 40 -16.48 3.36 5.58
C ARG A 40 -17.55 2.68 6.41
N THR A 41 -18.77 2.62 5.87
CA THR A 41 -19.85 1.87 6.52
C THR A 41 -19.58 0.37 6.45
N VAL A 42 -20.21 -0.39 7.35
CA VAL A 42 -20.17 -1.87 7.31
C VAL A 42 -20.63 -2.38 5.95
N ASP A 43 -21.75 -1.86 5.43
CA ASP A 43 -22.27 -2.24 4.10
C ASP A 43 -21.25 -2.03 2.97
N GLN A 44 -20.50 -0.92 3.00
CA GLN A 44 -19.46 -0.66 2.00
C GLN A 44 -18.31 -1.67 2.12
N ILE A 45 -17.91 -2.03 3.34
CA ILE A 45 -16.86 -3.01 3.60
C ILE A 45 -17.32 -4.40 3.15
N GLU A 46 -18.53 -4.81 3.52
CA GLU A 46 -19.13 -6.07 3.11
C GLU A 46 -19.27 -6.18 1.60
N GLN A 47 -19.71 -5.10 0.94
CA GLN A 47 -19.81 -5.06 -0.53
C GLN A 47 -18.47 -5.35 -1.20
N ASP A 48 -17.36 -4.81 -0.69
CA ASP A 48 -16.04 -5.09 -1.23
C ASP A 48 -15.62 -6.54 -1.02
N LEU A 49 -15.87 -7.09 0.18
CA LEU A 49 -15.49 -8.45 0.58
C LEU A 49 -16.33 -9.54 -0.10
N GLN A 50 -17.58 -9.23 -0.46
CA GLN A 50 -18.49 -10.16 -1.15
C GLN A 50 -18.25 -10.23 -2.66
N ARG A 51 -17.37 -9.40 -3.22
CA ARG A 51 -17.00 -9.51 -4.64
C ARG A 51 -16.36 -10.88 -4.89
N PRO A 52 -16.73 -11.60 -5.96
CA PRO A 52 -16.10 -12.87 -6.25
C PRO A 52 -14.61 -12.67 -6.58
N PRO A 53 -13.71 -13.59 -6.19
CA PRO A 53 -12.34 -13.60 -6.67
C PRO A 53 -12.30 -13.65 -8.20
N VAL A 54 -11.34 -12.95 -8.80
CA VAL A 54 -11.22 -12.85 -10.27
C VAL A 54 -9.93 -13.54 -10.72
N ALA A 55 -10.03 -14.42 -11.73
CA ALA A 55 -8.86 -15.01 -12.36
C ALA A 55 -8.31 -14.08 -13.45
N GLY A 56 -7.00 -13.80 -13.42
CA GLY A 56 -6.35 -12.93 -14.40
C GLY A 56 -4.84 -13.12 -14.43
N HIS A 57 -4.26 -13.21 -15.63
CA HIS A 57 -2.82 -13.40 -15.85
C HIS A 57 -2.23 -14.60 -15.08
N GLY A 58 -2.96 -15.70 -14.97
CA GLY A 58 -2.51 -16.92 -14.29
C GLY A 58 -2.59 -16.88 -12.76
N HIS A 59 -3.19 -15.83 -12.18
CA HIS A 59 -3.36 -15.69 -10.73
C HIS A 59 -4.83 -15.51 -10.35
N ILE A 60 -5.17 -15.88 -9.11
CA ILE A 60 -6.45 -15.58 -8.46
C ILE A 60 -6.29 -14.29 -7.67
N TRP A 61 -7.18 -13.34 -7.92
CA TRP A 61 -7.20 -12.03 -7.27
C TRP A 61 -8.36 -11.98 -6.28
N GLU A 62 -8.02 -12.00 -5.00
CA GLU A 62 -8.94 -11.95 -3.87
C GLU A 62 -9.37 -10.48 -3.62
N PRO A 63 -10.64 -10.20 -3.35
CA PRO A 63 -11.02 -8.87 -2.87
C PRO A 63 -10.42 -8.58 -1.49
N PHE A 64 -10.19 -7.31 -1.20
CA PHE A 64 -9.99 -6.85 0.17
C PHE A 64 -10.78 -5.56 0.41
N ALA A 65 -10.93 -5.19 1.67
CA ALA A 65 -11.54 -3.93 2.08
C ALA A 65 -10.66 -3.20 3.09
N GLY A 66 -10.61 -1.87 3.00
CA GLY A 66 -10.07 -0.99 4.04
C GLY A 66 -11.19 -0.34 4.85
N ASN A 67 -10.88 0.11 6.06
CA ASN A 67 -11.83 0.72 7.00
C ASN A 67 -12.13 2.19 6.71
N TYR A 68 -11.23 2.87 6.00
CA TYR A 68 -11.33 4.30 5.69
C TYR A 68 -11.44 4.50 4.19
N ASP A 69 -12.20 5.52 3.78
CA ASP A 69 -12.35 5.90 2.38
C ASP A 69 -11.17 6.79 1.96
N VAL A 70 -10.04 6.14 1.71
CA VAL A 70 -8.83 6.83 1.27
C VAL A 70 -8.66 6.73 -0.24
N PRO A 71 -8.34 7.84 -0.93
CA PRO A 71 -8.10 7.81 -2.35
C PRO A 71 -6.97 6.83 -2.73
N PRO A 72 -7.17 5.97 -3.76
CA PRO A 72 -6.18 4.98 -4.16
C PRO A 72 -4.80 5.57 -4.48
N ALA A 73 -4.75 6.77 -5.08
CA ALA A 73 -3.49 7.46 -5.38
C ALA A 73 -2.67 7.75 -4.11
N LEU A 74 -3.35 8.03 -3.00
CA LEU A 74 -2.71 8.32 -1.73
C LEU A 74 -2.21 7.04 -1.04
N GLU A 75 -2.98 5.95 -1.08
CA GLU A 75 -2.51 4.62 -0.68
C GLU A 75 -1.27 4.20 -1.47
N ILE A 76 -1.29 4.42 -2.79
CA ILE A 76 -0.16 4.09 -3.67
C ILE A 76 1.08 4.91 -3.28
N LEU A 77 0.93 6.22 -3.09
CA LEU A 77 2.03 7.09 -2.67
C LEU A 77 2.60 6.65 -1.32
N PHE A 78 1.73 6.41 -0.32
CA PHE A 78 2.14 5.95 1.00
C PHE A 78 2.93 4.64 0.93
N GLY A 79 2.41 3.65 0.19
CA GLY A 79 3.06 2.34 0.07
C GLY A 79 4.40 2.40 -0.66
N GLN A 80 4.53 3.24 -1.69
CA GLN A 80 5.81 3.48 -2.37
C GLN A 80 6.83 4.14 -1.44
N LEU A 81 6.43 5.21 -0.74
CA LEU A 81 7.31 5.89 0.22
C LEU A 81 7.73 4.95 1.35
N SER A 82 6.82 4.10 1.84
CA SER A 82 7.12 3.13 2.89
C SER A 82 8.21 2.14 2.46
N GLU A 83 8.13 1.59 1.24
CA GLU A 83 9.15 0.69 0.70
C GLU A 83 10.50 1.42 0.51
N GLU A 84 10.48 2.64 -0.04
CA GLU A 84 11.68 3.47 -0.22
C GLU A 84 12.38 3.80 1.11
N ILE A 85 11.58 4.13 2.14
CA ILE A 85 12.06 4.41 3.50
C ILE A 85 12.63 3.15 4.13
N PHE A 86 11.92 2.03 4.07
CA PHE A 86 12.39 0.76 4.62
C PHE A 86 13.69 0.30 3.96
N ALA A 87 13.79 0.38 2.63
CA ALA A 87 15.01 0.05 1.90
C ALA A 87 16.22 0.90 2.32
N ARG A 88 15.99 2.15 2.71
CA ARG A 88 17.04 3.07 3.16
C ARG A 88 17.42 2.89 4.62
N LEU A 89 16.43 2.72 5.50
CA LEU A 89 16.65 2.65 6.94
C LEU A 89 17.05 1.24 7.41
N GLU A 90 16.63 0.19 6.71
CA GLU A 90 16.90 -1.22 7.05
C GLU A 90 17.44 -1.99 5.82
N PRO A 91 18.60 -1.62 5.25
CA PRO A 91 19.06 -2.18 3.98
C PRO A 91 19.36 -3.68 4.05
N GLU A 92 19.83 -4.21 5.18
CA GLU A 92 20.03 -5.65 5.39
C GLU A 92 18.70 -6.41 5.34
N ALA A 93 17.71 -5.99 6.12
CA ALA A 93 16.39 -6.62 6.14
C ALA A 93 15.66 -6.47 4.79
N HIS A 94 15.86 -5.35 4.10
CA HIS A 94 15.35 -5.16 2.74
C HIS A 94 15.96 -6.16 1.75
N ARG A 95 17.28 -6.38 1.78
CA ARG A 95 17.94 -7.40 0.96
C ARG A 95 17.42 -8.81 1.28
N GLU A 96 17.24 -9.14 2.55
CA GLU A 96 16.64 -10.43 2.95
C GLU A 96 15.23 -10.57 2.38
N ASN A 97 14.38 -9.55 2.55
CA ASN A 97 13.02 -9.57 2.03
C ASN A 97 12.99 -9.74 0.51
N LEU A 98 13.91 -9.13 -0.23
CA LEU A 98 14.01 -9.32 -1.69
C LEU A 98 14.42 -10.73 -2.09
N ALA A 99 15.19 -11.44 -1.25
CA ALA A 99 15.55 -12.84 -1.48
C ALA A 99 14.40 -13.82 -1.19
N HIS A 100 13.37 -13.36 -0.48
CA HIS A 100 12.21 -14.16 -0.06
C HIS A 100 10.88 -13.60 -0.60
N PRO A 101 10.67 -13.56 -1.93
CA PRO A 101 9.45 -13.02 -2.52
C PRO A 101 8.17 -13.78 -2.10
N GLU A 102 8.30 -15.05 -1.73
CA GLU A 102 7.21 -15.92 -1.25
C GLU A 102 6.57 -15.43 0.05
N ARG A 103 7.28 -14.63 0.87
CA ARG A 103 6.77 -14.02 2.11
C ARG A 103 5.85 -12.83 1.85
N PHE A 104 5.61 -12.48 0.58
CA PHE A 104 4.90 -11.27 0.20
C PHE A 104 3.81 -11.54 -0.83
N GLY A 105 2.72 -10.78 -0.71
CA GLY A 105 1.73 -10.62 -1.74
C GLY A 105 1.76 -9.21 -2.32
N ARG A 106 0.80 -8.94 -3.19
CA ARG A 106 0.61 -7.68 -3.89
C ARG A 106 -0.83 -7.25 -3.78
N LYS A 107 -1.06 -5.98 -3.39
CA LYS A 107 -2.40 -5.37 -3.42
C LYS A 107 -2.47 -4.25 -4.46
N CYS A 108 -3.62 -4.12 -5.10
CA CYS A 108 -3.98 -2.94 -5.88
C CYS A 108 -4.96 -2.09 -5.07
N ALA A 109 -4.56 -0.87 -4.69
CA ALA A 109 -5.45 0.05 -3.98
C ALA A 109 -6.66 0.49 -4.82
N ALA A 110 -6.48 0.65 -6.15
CA ALA A 110 -7.54 1.12 -7.04
C ALA A 110 -8.63 0.06 -7.28
N CYS A 111 -8.24 -1.19 -7.55
CA CYS A 111 -9.18 -2.28 -7.75
C CYS A 111 -9.62 -2.95 -6.44
N ARG A 112 -8.94 -2.64 -5.32
CA ARG A 112 -9.13 -3.29 -4.02
C ARG A 112 -9.04 -4.82 -4.10
N VAL A 113 -8.01 -5.29 -4.79
CA VAL A 113 -7.73 -6.73 -4.95
C VAL A 113 -6.31 -7.06 -4.49
N PHE A 114 -6.11 -8.29 -4.08
CA PHE A 114 -4.87 -8.84 -3.58
C PHE A 114 -4.55 -10.15 -4.30
N THR A 115 -3.27 -10.40 -4.58
CA THR A 115 -2.81 -11.69 -5.11
C THR A 115 -1.35 -11.94 -4.76
N ARG A 116 -0.91 -13.19 -4.93
CA ARG A 116 0.51 -13.57 -4.90
C ARG A 116 1.04 -13.54 -6.33
N THR A 117 1.72 -12.46 -6.70
CA THR A 117 2.32 -12.27 -8.02
C THR A 117 3.62 -11.46 -7.91
N GLU A 118 4.54 -11.67 -8.85
CA GLU A 118 5.73 -10.83 -9.01
C GLU A 118 5.48 -9.60 -9.87
N ALA A 119 4.29 -9.49 -10.48
CA ALA A 119 3.93 -8.33 -11.29
C ALA A 119 4.01 -7.02 -10.49
N ARG A 120 4.46 -5.96 -11.16
CA ARG A 120 4.57 -4.61 -10.57
C ARG A 120 3.31 -3.76 -10.77
N ASN A 121 2.47 -4.12 -11.73
CA ASN A 121 1.28 -3.37 -12.11
C ASN A 121 0.06 -4.29 -12.10
N CYS A 122 -1.08 -3.73 -11.71
CA CYS A 122 -2.34 -4.45 -11.66
C CYS A 122 -2.79 -4.85 -13.07
N ALA A 123 -3.15 -6.13 -13.24
CA ALA A 123 -3.66 -6.67 -14.49
C ALA A 123 -4.93 -5.97 -15.01
N PHE A 124 -5.73 -5.36 -14.13
CA PHE A 124 -7.03 -4.81 -14.47
C PHE A 124 -7.02 -3.31 -14.76
N CYS A 125 -6.27 -2.52 -13.97
CA CYS A 125 -6.25 -1.06 -14.09
C CYS A 125 -4.87 -0.48 -14.41
N GLY A 126 -3.82 -1.30 -14.49
CA GLY A 126 -2.44 -0.85 -14.72
C GLY A 126 -1.80 -0.10 -13.55
N ALA A 127 -2.53 0.20 -12.47
CA ALA A 127 -1.99 0.90 -11.31
C ALA A 127 -0.86 0.11 -10.64
N PRO A 128 0.13 0.77 -10.01
CA PRO A 128 1.18 0.10 -9.26
C PRO A 128 0.63 -0.83 -8.18
N LEU A 129 1.26 -1.99 -8.03
CA LEU A 129 0.95 -2.95 -6.98
C LEU A 129 1.82 -2.72 -5.75
N LEU A 130 1.17 -2.56 -4.60
CA LEU A 130 1.83 -2.39 -3.32
C LEU A 130 2.22 -3.75 -2.76
N ARG A 131 3.48 -3.87 -2.32
CA ARG A 131 3.98 -5.07 -1.65
C ARG A 131 3.36 -5.14 -0.26
N MET A 132 2.83 -6.30 0.10
CA MET A 132 2.26 -6.56 1.42
C MET A 132 2.94 -7.79 1.99
N PRO A 133 3.49 -7.75 3.21
CA PRO A 133 3.94 -8.97 3.88
C PRO A 133 2.73 -9.88 4.07
N LEU A 134 2.94 -11.17 3.87
CA LEU A 134 1.99 -12.18 4.29
C LEU A 134 2.20 -12.38 5.79
N SER A 135 1.12 -12.40 6.57
CA SER A 135 1.18 -13.05 7.87
C SER A 135 1.43 -14.53 7.63
N ASP A 136 2.48 -15.08 8.24
CA ASP A 136 2.63 -16.53 8.36
C ASP A 136 1.43 -17.05 9.17
N ASP A 137 0.79 -18.11 8.67
CA ASP A 137 -0.18 -18.89 9.43
C ASP A 137 0.50 -19.60 10.62
#